data_AF-A0A0L7QPY6-F1
#
_entry.id   AF-A0A0L7QPY6-F1
#
_cell.length_a   1.000
_cell.length_b   1.000
_cell.length_c   1.000
_cell.angle_alpha   90.00
_cell.angle_beta   90.00
_cell.angle_gamma   90.00
#
_symmetry.space_group_name_H-M   'P 1'
#
loop_
_entity.id
_entity.type
_entity.pdbx_description
1 polymer ?
#
loop_
_entity_poly.entity_id
_entity_poly.type
_entity_poly.pdbx_seq_one_letter_code
_entity_poly.pdbx_strand_id
1 'polypeptide(L)'
;MNLCITRRDIIVNKVFDKLKKNPKVKHNERVVMHKRLSDQRIKIKQLQKIAKETDNMVEKLMNQITSIRNKVDKCQEFLQNLKKSISSIEDEIAQLELLKYHNLHSLVFKQRKVKQLHNVKNGVYKMVYKSENVIEENLQTEYCCREYLKYVLERTDQDFPMLKDSIKRILLALQIF
;
A
#
# COMPACT_ATOMS: atom_id res chain seq x y z
N MET A 1 44.04 17.59 -99.49
CA MET A 1 44.31 16.78 -98.28
C MET A 1 44.43 17.64 -97.01
N ASN A 2 45.14 18.77 -97.04
CA ASN A 2 45.34 19.64 -95.86
C ASN A 2 44.05 20.23 -95.26
N LEU A 3 43.07 20.66 -96.07
CA LEU A 3 41.84 21.29 -95.57
C LEU A 3 40.99 20.39 -94.68
N CYS A 4 40.95 19.08 -94.98
CA CYS A 4 40.20 18.08 -94.22
C CYS A 4 40.88 17.77 -92.88
N ILE A 5 42.21 17.81 -92.84
CA ILE A 5 43.00 17.63 -91.62
C ILE A 5 42.80 18.85 -90.70
N THR A 6 42.87 20.07 -91.24
CA THR A 6 42.63 21.30 -90.46
C THR A 6 41.21 21.35 -89.88
N ARG A 7 40.18 20.96 -90.64
CA ARG A 7 38.80 20.88 -90.11
C ARG A 7 38.67 19.87 -88.97
N ARG A 8 39.33 18.72 -89.08
CA ARG A 8 39.35 17.70 -88.02
C ARG A 8 40.01 18.25 -86.76
N ASP A 9 41.17 18.89 -86.90
CA ASP A 9 41.90 19.47 -85.77
C ASP A 9 41.11 20.59 -85.10
N ILE A 10 40.42 21.44 -85.86
CA ILE A 10 39.53 22.47 -85.31
C ILE A 10 38.38 21.84 -84.52
N ILE A 11 37.74 20.80 -85.04
CA ILE A 11 36.63 20.10 -84.35
C ILE A 11 37.13 19.44 -83.08
N VAL A 12 38.24 18.71 -83.16
CA VAL A 12 38.87 18.03 -82.02
C VAL A 12 39.26 19.03 -80.94
N ASN A 13 39.92 20.13 -81.30
CA ASN A 13 40.28 21.20 -80.36
C ASN A 13 39.04 21.85 -79.73
N LYS A 14 37.98 22.11 -80.50
CA LYS A 14 36.70 22.64 -79.97
C LYS A 14 36.05 21.72 -78.94
N VAL A 15 36.15 20.41 -79.14
CA VAL A 15 35.63 19.40 -78.19
C VAL A 15 36.51 19.34 -76.94
N PHE A 16 37.84 19.33 -77.09
CA PHE A 16 38.76 19.35 -75.96
C PHE A 16 38.69 20.63 -75.13
N ASP A 17 38.48 21.79 -75.75
CA ASP A 17 38.31 23.07 -75.05
C ASP A 17 36.98 23.15 -74.29
N LYS A 18 35.91 22.51 -74.80
CA LYS A 18 34.65 22.34 -74.06
C LYS A 18 34.80 21.37 -72.87
N LEU A 19 35.66 20.36 -72.98
CA LEU A 19 35.94 19.40 -71.91
C LEU A 19 36.90 19.97 -70.84
N LYS A 20 37.75 20.93 -71.20
CA LYS A 20 38.54 21.74 -70.27
C LYS A 20 37.64 22.72 -69.49
N LYS A 21 36.85 22.19 -68.56
CA LYS A 21 36.16 23.03 -67.55
C LYS A 21 37.16 23.98 -66.90
N ASN A 22 36.79 25.25 -66.81
CA ASN A 22 37.61 26.34 -66.29
C ASN A 22 38.26 25.93 -64.94
N PRO A 23 39.60 25.97 -64.79
CA PRO A 23 40.27 25.53 -63.56
C PRO A 23 39.74 26.22 -62.30
N LYS A 24 39.34 27.50 -62.43
CA LYS A 24 38.70 28.30 -61.37
C LYS A 24 37.35 27.72 -60.91
N VAL A 25 36.54 27.20 -61.84
CA VAL A 25 35.23 26.60 -61.52
C VAL A 25 35.41 25.26 -60.80
N LYS A 26 36.32 24.40 -61.28
CA LYS A 26 36.65 23.13 -60.59
C LYS A 26 37.21 23.38 -59.19
N HIS A 27 38.06 24.40 -59.02
CA HIS A 27 38.58 24.78 -57.72
C HIS A 27 37.47 25.25 -56.77
N ASN A 28 36.56 26.11 -57.24
CA ASN A 28 35.43 26.59 -56.44
C ASN A 28 34.48 25.46 -56.02
N GLU A 29 34.13 24.54 -56.92
CA GLU A 29 33.33 23.35 -56.58
C GLU A 29 34.01 22.52 -55.48
N ARG A 30 35.32 22.30 -55.59
CA ARG A 30 36.11 21.57 -54.58
C ARG A 30 36.15 22.29 -53.24
N VAL A 31 36.33 23.61 -53.23
CA VAL A 31 36.31 24.44 -52.01
C VAL A 31 34.94 24.38 -51.33
N VAL A 32 33.85 24.49 -52.09
CA VAL A 32 32.47 24.39 -51.56
C VAL A 32 32.22 23.01 -50.95
N MET A 33 32.66 21.94 -51.61
CA MET A 33 32.52 20.58 -51.09
C MET A 33 33.35 20.36 -49.82
N HIS A 34 34.58 20.87 -49.76
CA HIS A 34 35.40 20.82 -48.54
C HIS A 34 34.76 21.60 -47.39
N LYS A 35 34.19 22.77 -47.65
CA LYS A 35 33.46 23.55 -46.63
C LYS A 35 32.26 22.77 -46.10
N ARG A 36 31.42 22.21 -46.99
CA ARG A 36 30.27 21.37 -46.59
C ARG A 36 30.68 20.17 -45.74
N LEU A 37 31.76 19.48 -46.12
CA LEU A 37 32.30 18.36 -45.33
C LEU A 37 32.80 18.81 -43.95
N SER A 38 33.44 19.97 -43.88
CA SER A 38 33.88 20.56 -42.59
C SER A 38 32.67 20.89 -41.70
N ASP A 39 31.66 21.54 -42.26
CA ASP A 39 30.42 21.89 -41.56
C ASP A 39 29.69 20.63 -41.05
N GLN A 40 29.62 19.58 -41.87
CA GLN A 40 29.07 18.28 -41.46
C GLN A 40 29.88 17.64 -40.33
N ARG A 41 31.21 17.68 -40.36
CA ARG A 41 32.06 17.16 -39.27
C ARG A 41 31.80 17.91 -37.96
N ILE A 42 31.62 19.23 -38.02
CA ILE A 42 31.29 20.04 -36.84
C ILE A 42 29.92 19.62 -36.28
N LYS A 43 28.90 19.49 -37.12
CA LYS A 43 27.57 19.01 -36.71
C LYS A 43 27.62 17.63 -36.08
N ILE A 44 28.38 16.69 -36.65
CA ILE A 44 28.56 15.34 -36.09
C ILE A 44 29.15 15.44 -34.67
N LYS A 45 30.20 16.25 -34.47
CA LYS A 45 30.79 16.43 -33.13
C LYS A 45 29.81 17.04 -32.12
N GLN A 46 29.00 18.00 -32.55
CA GLN A 46 27.96 18.61 -31.71
C GLN A 46 26.91 17.58 -31.31
N LEU A 47 26.40 16.80 -32.27
CA LEU A 47 25.43 15.73 -32.00
C LEU A 47 26.01 14.65 -31.08
N GLN A 48 27.27 14.28 -31.24
CA GLN A 48 27.95 13.35 -30.33
C GLN A 48 28.06 13.90 -28.91
N LYS A 49 28.28 15.20 -28.74
CA LYS A 49 28.29 15.83 -27.42
C LYS A 49 26.90 15.79 -26.78
N ILE A 50 25.87 16.16 -27.53
CA ILE A 50 24.47 16.13 -27.07
C ILE A 50 24.06 14.70 -26.71
N ALA A 51 24.43 13.70 -27.52
CA ALA A 51 24.16 12.29 -27.23
C ALA A 51 24.76 11.87 -25.88
N LYS A 52 26.04 12.17 -25.64
CA LYS A 52 26.70 11.86 -24.36
C LYS A 52 26.05 12.58 -23.17
N GLU A 53 25.67 13.84 -23.33
CA GLU A 53 24.96 14.60 -22.29
C GLU A 53 23.59 13.98 -21.99
N THR A 54 22.90 13.52 -23.03
CA THR A 54 21.60 12.83 -22.92
C THR A 54 21.75 11.49 -22.22
N ASP A 55 22.74 10.67 -22.59
CA ASP A 55 23.02 9.38 -21.97
C ASP A 55 23.30 9.53 -20.46
N ASN A 56 24.14 10.51 -20.10
CA ASN A 56 24.43 10.82 -18.69
C ASN A 56 23.16 11.26 -17.92
N MET A 57 22.26 11.99 -18.57
CA MET A 57 20.99 12.41 -17.96
C MET A 57 20.06 11.21 -17.76
N VAL A 58 19.96 10.32 -18.75
CA VAL A 58 19.18 9.08 -18.66
C VAL A 58 19.68 8.22 -17.50
N GLU A 59 20.99 8.04 -17.37
CA GLU A 59 21.58 7.27 -16.27
C GLU A 59 21.24 7.87 -14.90
N LYS A 60 21.37 9.19 -14.75
CA LYS A 60 20.97 9.89 -13.51
C LYS A 60 19.50 9.70 -13.18
N LEU A 61 18.62 9.81 -14.18
CA LEU A 61 17.18 9.59 -13.99
C LEU A 61 16.87 8.15 -13.59
N MET A 62 17.53 7.15 -14.20
CA MET A 62 17.36 5.74 -13.83
C MET A 62 17.79 5.47 -12.39
N ASN A 63 18.89 6.06 -11.95
CA ASN A 63 19.34 5.96 -10.56
C ASN A 63 18.34 6.62 -9.59
N GLN A 64 17.79 7.77 -9.96
CA GLN A 64 16.75 8.43 -9.17
C GLN A 64 15.46 7.60 -9.08
N ILE A 65 14.99 7.06 -10.22
CA ILE A 65 13.81 6.18 -10.27
C ILE A 65 14.01 4.98 -9.35
N THR A 66 15.17 4.34 -9.42
CA THR A 66 15.50 3.17 -8.60
C THR A 66 15.53 3.53 -7.11
N SER A 67 16.14 4.66 -6.75
CA SER A 67 16.16 5.17 -5.38
C SER A 67 14.75 5.47 -4.83
N ILE A 68 13.91 6.11 -5.65
CA ILE A 68 12.51 6.41 -5.29
C ILE A 68 11.73 5.11 -5.12
N ARG A 69 11.88 4.14 -6.03
CA ARG A 69 11.21 2.84 -5.93
C ARG A 69 11.55 2.12 -4.63
N ASN A 70 12.83 2.06 -4.28
CA ASN A 70 13.29 1.46 -3.03
C ASN A 70 12.70 2.17 -1.80
N LYS A 71 12.51 3.49 -1.85
CA LYS A 71 11.84 4.23 -0.77
C LYS A 71 10.35 3.89 -0.68
N VAL A 72 9.68 3.79 -1.82
CA VAL A 72 8.26 3.41 -1.89
C VAL A 72 8.06 2.01 -1.32
N ASP A 73 8.90 1.04 -1.69
CA ASP A 73 8.81 -0.33 -1.20
C ASP A 73 8.99 -0.38 0.33
N LYS A 74 9.97 0.35 0.88
CA LYS A 74 10.16 0.47 2.34
C LYS A 74 8.96 1.12 3.03
N CYS A 75 8.40 2.18 2.46
CA CYS A 75 7.21 2.82 3.01
C CYS A 75 6.00 1.86 3.00
N GLN A 76 5.85 1.07 1.94
CA GLN A 76 4.79 0.08 1.83
C GLN A 76 4.93 -1.04 2.86
N GLU A 77 6.14 -1.55 3.07
CA GLU A 77 6.43 -2.52 4.13
C GLU A 77 6.11 -1.96 5.52
N PHE A 78 6.55 -0.72 5.79
CA PHE A 78 6.26 -0.04 7.04
C PHE A 78 4.75 0.15 7.28
N LEU A 79 3.99 0.54 6.25
CA LEU A 79 2.53 0.67 6.32
C LEU A 79 1.84 -0.68 6.59
N GLN A 80 2.30 -1.76 5.95
CA GLN A 80 1.79 -3.11 6.20
C GLN A 80 2.02 -3.53 7.66
N ASN A 81 3.21 -3.25 8.20
CA ASN A 81 3.53 -3.55 9.58
C ASN A 81 2.68 -2.72 10.55
N LEU A 82 2.52 -1.42 10.30
CA LEU A 82 1.64 -0.56 11.09
C LEU A 82 0.20 -1.07 11.08
N LYS A 83 -0.33 -1.48 9.92
CA LYS A 83 -1.70 -2.01 9.82
C LYS A 83 -1.89 -3.26 10.68
N LYS A 84 -0.90 -4.17 10.68
CA LYS A 84 -0.93 -5.35 11.56
C LYS A 84 -0.89 -4.96 13.03
N SER A 85 -0.02 -4.02 13.41
CA SER A 85 0.07 -3.52 14.78
C SER A 85 -1.24 -2.87 15.25
N ILE A 86 -1.87 -2.04 14.43
CA ILE A 86 -3.16 -1.42 14.74
C ILE A 86 -4.22 -2.48 15.00
N SER A 87 -4.38 -3.46 14.10
CA SER A 87 -5.34 -4.55 14.28
C SER A 87 -5.10 -5.33 15.58
N SER A 88 -3.84 -5.60 15.92
CA SER A 88 -3.49 -6.29 17.17
C SER A 88 -3.85 -5.47 18.41
N ILE A 89 -3.63 -4.15 18.37
CA ILE A 89 -3.97 -3.25 19.47
C ILE A 89 -5.49 -3.13 19.62
N GLU A 90 -6.23 -3.07 18.51
CA GLU A 90 -7.70 -3.05 18.53
C GLU A 90 -8.28 -4.33 19.17
N ASP A 91 -7.72 -5.50 18.83
CA ASP A 91 -8.10 -6.77 19.45
C ASP A 91 -7.78 -6.80 20.96
N GLU A 92 -6.63 -6.28 21.37
CA GLU A 92 -6.24 -6.18 22.78
C GLU A 92 -7.17 -5.23 23.56
N ILE A 93 -7.52 -4.08 22.99
CA ILE A 93 -8.48 -3.15 23.57
C ILE A 93 -9.83 -3.84 23.78
N ALA A 94 -10.34 -4.55 22.77
CA ALA A 94 -11.62 -5.25 22.87
C ALA A 94 -11.62 -6.30 24.00
N GLN A 95 -10.51 -7.05 24.15
CA GLN A 95 -10.35 -8.01 25.26
C GLN A 95 -10.29 -7.33 26.62
N LEU A 96 -9.54 -6.23 26.76
CA LEU A 96 -9.42 -5.48 28.00
C LEU A 96 -10.75 -4.84 28.41
N GLU A 97 -11.53 -4.34 27.46
CA GLU A 97 -12.87 -3.82 27.72
C GLU A 97 -13.81 -4.89 28.26
N LEU A 98 -13.74 -6.10 27.69
CA LEU A 98 -14.52 -7.25 28.13
C LEU A 98 -14.14 -7.66 29.56
N LEU A 99 -12.84 -7.72 29.86
CA LEU A 99 -12.34 -8.00 31.20
C LEU A 99 -12.75 -6.93 32.21
N LYS A 100 -12.64 -5.65 31.85
CA LYS A 100 -13.10 -4.50 32.65
C LYS A 100 -14.58 -4.64 32.98
N TYR A 101 -15.41 -4.96 31.98
CA TYR A 101 -16.84 -5.15 32.15
C TYR A 101 -17.14 -6.28 33.14
N HIS A 102 -16.54 -7.46 32.93
CA HIS A 102 -16.71 -8.60 33.82
C HIS A 102 -16.30 -8.29 35.27
N ASN A 103 -15.13 -7.67 35.46
CA ASN A 103 -14.61 -7.33 36.79
C ASN A 103 -15.51 -6.32 37.51
N LEU A 104 -15.96 -5.29 36.81
CA LEU A 104 -16.88 -4.30 37.36
C LEU A 104 -18.20 -4.95 37.76
N HIS A 105 -18.76 -5.80 36.90
CA HIS A 105 -20.01 -6.50 37.19
C HIS A 105 -19.85 -7.41 38.42
N SER A 106 -18.74 -8.15 38.52
CA SER A 106 -18.44 -9.01 39.67
C SER A 106 -18.30 -8.22 40.96
N LEU A 107 -17.62 -7.06 40.92
CA LEU A 107 -17.46 -6.18 42.07
C LEU A 107 -18.82 -5.65 42.55
N VAL A 108 -19.63 -5.10 41.65
CA VAL A 108 -20.95 -4.56 41.96
C VAL A 108 -21.86 -5.65 42.52
N PHE A 109 -21.81 -6.86 41.94
CA PHE A 109 -22.55 -8.00 42.45
C PHE A 109 -22.15 -8.35 43.90
N LYS A 110 -20.85 -8.47 44.18
CA LYS A 110 -20.34 -8.74 45.53
C LYS A 110 -20.76 -7.66 46.53
N GLN A 111 -20.65 -6.39 46.16
CA GLN A 111 -21.07 -5.26 47.00
C GLN A 111 -22.57 -5.32 47.31
N ARG A 112 -23.41 -5.61 46.31
CA ARG A 112 -24.86 -5.78 46.50
C ARG A 112 -25.17 -6.95 47.42
N LYS A 113 -24.50 -8.10 47.24
CA LYS A 113 -24.68 -9.28 48.07
C LYS A 113 -24.32 -9.00 49.54
N VAL A 114 -23.20 -8.32 49.79
CA VAL A 114 -22.81 -7.90 51.15
C VAL A 114 -23.88 -7.01 51.78
N LYS A 115 -24.39 -6.02 51.05
CA LYS A 115 -25.46 -5.14 51.54
C LYS A 115 -26.75 -5.91 51.85
N GLN A 116 -27.14 -6.84 51.00
CA GLN A 116 -28.32 -7.69 51.21
C GLN A 116 -28.16 -8.56 52.46
N LEU A 117 -27.01 -9.22 52.62
CA LEU A 117 -26.72 -10.04 53.80
C LEU A 117 -26.72 -9.20 55.08
N HIS A 118 -26.16 -7.99 55.04
CA HIS A 118 -26.20 -7.06 56.16
C HIS A 118 -27.64 -6.67 56.55
N ASN A 119 -28.48 -6.38 55.55
CA ASN A 119 -29.89 -6.06 55.78
C ASN A 119 -30.69 -7.25 56.35
N VAL A 120 -30.41 -8.47 55.90
CA VAL A 120 -30.99 -9.70 56.49
C VAL A 120 -30.54 -9.85 57.94
N LYS A 121 -29.23 -9.67 58.22
CA LYS A 121 -28.69 -9.74 59.59
C LYS A 121 -29.33 -8.72 60.53
N ASN A 122 -29.60 -7.51 60.04
CA ASN A 122 -30.23 -6.44 60.83
C ASN A 122 -31.77 -6.56 60.87
N GLY A 123 -32.36 -7.61 60.31
CA GLY A 123 -33.81 -7.83 60.34
C GLY A 123 -34.63 -6.92 59.42
N VAL A 124 -33.98 -6.18 58.51
CA VAL A 124 -34.67 -5.33 57.51
C VAL A 124 -35.44 -6.18 56.52
N TYR A 125 -34.89 -7.34 56.14
CA TYR A 125 -35.55 -8.31 55.27
C TYR A 125 -35.98 -9.55 56.06
N LYS A 126 -37.17 -10.06 55.73
CA LYS A 126 -37.66 -11.34 56.24
C LYS A 126 -37.36 -12.44 55.22
N MET A 127 -36.86 -13.57 55.69
CA MET A 127 -36.63 -14.74 54.85
C MET A 127 -37.98 -15.34 54.41
N VAL A 128 -38.18 -15.41 53.10
CA VAL A 128 -39.37 -16.05 52.49
C VAL A 128 -39.29 -17.56 52.68
N TYR A 129 -38.12 -18.14 52.45
CA TYR A 129 -37.86 -19.57 52.63
C TYR A 129 -37.17 -19.80 53.98
N LYS A 130 -37.74 -20.69 54.80
CA LYS A 130 -37.27 -20.99 56.16
C LYS A 130 -36.72 -22.40 56.31
N SER A 131 -36.92 -23.26 55.31
CA SER A 131 -36.41 -24.63 55.26
C SER A 131 -35.25 -24.69 54.29
N GLU A 132 -34.18 -25.37 54.69
CA GLU A 132 -32.98 -25.59 53.88
C GLU A 132 -33.32 -26.30 52.56
N ASN A 133 -34.19 -27.31 52.60
CA ASN A 133 -34.63 -28.05 51.40
C ASN A 133 -35.27 -27.13 50.35
N VAL A 134 -36.12 -26.18 50.77
CA VAL A 134 -36.82 -25.26 49.86
C VAL A 134 -35.86 -24.21 49.28
N ILE A 135 -34.80 -23.87 50.03
CA ILE A 135 -33.73 -22.99 49.53
C ILE A 135 -32.92 -23.73 48.46
N GLU A 136 -32.54 -24.98 48.70
CA GLU A 136 -31.77 -25.79 47.75
C GLU A 136 -32.55 -26.03 46.45
N GLU A 137 -33.85 -26.37 46.53
CA GLU A 137 -34.71 -26.51 45.35
C GLU A 137 -34.77 -25.23 44.50
N ASN A 138 -34.88 -24.07 45.15
CA ASN A 138 -34.85 -22.78 44.44
C ASN A 138 -33.47 -22.52 43.79
N LEU A 139 -32.38 -22.82 44.50
CA LEU A 139 -31.03 -22.67 43.96
C LEU A 139 -30.80 -23.53 42.72
N GLN A 140 -31.29 -24.79 42.74
CA GLN A 140 -31.25 -25.66 41.57
C GLN A 140 -32.11 -25.13 40.42
N THR A 141 -33.29 -24.62 40.70
CA THR A 141 -34.17 -24.03 39.68
C THR A 141 -33.50 -22.82 39.01
N GLU A 142 -32.91 -21.92 39.80
CA GLU A 142 -32.13 -20.78 39.31
C GLU A 142 -30.92 -21.22 38.47
N TYR A 143 -30.22 -22.27 38.91
CA TYR A 143 -29.12 -22.87 38.16
C TYR A 143 -29.60 -23.39 36.78
N CYS A 144 -30.67 -24.18 36.74
CA CYS A 144 -31.24 -24.69 35.49
C CYS A 144 -31.68 -23.57 34.54
N CYS A 145 -32.37 -22.54 35.05
CA CYS A 145 -32.76 -21.38 34.26
C CYS A 145 -31.54 -20.67 33.66
N ARG A 146 -30.46 -20.54 34.43
CA ARG A 146 -29.22 -19.91 33.96
C ARG A 146 -28.52 -20.71 32.87
N GLU A 147 -28.42 -22.03 33.03
CA GLU A 147 -27.83 -22.88 31.99
C GLU A 147 -28.66 -22.85 30.70
N TYR A 148 -29.99 -22.84 30.82
CA TYR A 148 -30.87 -22.65 29.67
C TYR A 148 -30.66 -21.30 28.98
N LEU A 149 -30.52 -20.21 29.74
CA LEU A 149 -30.22 -18.88 29.20
C LEU A 149 -28.87 -18.84 28.46
N LYS A 150 -27.83 -19.49 29.01
CA LYS A 150 -26.53 -19.61 28.32
C LYS A 150 -26.70 -20.32 26.98
N TYR A 151 -27.39 -21.46 26.96
CA TYR A 151 -27.66 -22.21 25.73
C TYR A 151 -28.39 -21.37 24.68
N VAL A 152 -29.43 -20.63 25.08
CA VAL A 152 -30.18 -19.75 24.16
C VAL A 152 -29.30 -18.63 23.61
N LEU A 153 -28.46 -18.02 24.44
CA LEU A 153 -27.54 -16.97 24.02
C LEU A 153 -26.46 -17.48 23.06
N GLU A 154 -25.92 -18.69 23.29
CA GLU A 154 -24.98 -19.33 22.37
C GLU A 154 -25.59 -19.60 20.99
N ARG A 155 -26.86 -20.02 20.94
CA ARG A 155 -27.59 -20.15 19.67
C ARG A 155 -27.87 -18.80 19.02
N THR A 156 -28.16 -17.78 19.83
CA THR A 156 -28.41 -16.42 19.33
C THR A 156 -27.13 -15.81 18.73
N ASP A 157 -25.94 -16.16 19.23
CA ASP A 157 -24.65 -15.75 18.64
C ASP A 157 -24.45 -16.33 17.23
N GLN A 158 -24.92 -17.57 17.01
CA GLN A 158 -24.89 -18.23 15.71
C GLN A 158 -25.87 -17.56 14.72
N ASP A 159 -27.09 -17.27 15.17
CA ASP A 159 -28.15 -16.70 14.33
C ASP A 159 -27.93 -15.20 14.04
N PHE A 160 -27.32 -14.47 14.98
CA PHE A 160 -27.10 -13.02 14.90
C PHE A 160 -25.65 -12.62 15.22
N PRO A 161 -24.68 -12.89 14.33
CA PRO A 161 -23.27 -12.57 14.57
C PRO A 161 -23.00 -11.07 14.80
N MET A 162 -23.89 -10.20 14.30
CA MET A 162 -23.83 -8.76 14.47
C MET A 162 -23.98 -8.32 15.95
N LEU A 163 -24.55 -9.17 16.81
CA LEU A 163 -24.78 -8.91 18.23
C LEU A 163 -23.73 -9.55 19.14
N LYS A 164 -22.68 -10.17 18.57
CA LYS A 164 -21.69 -10.97 19.28
C LYS A 164 -21.10 -10.32 20.52
N ASP A 165 -20.76 -9.03 20.45
CA ASP A 165 -20.17 -8.33 21.60
C ASP A 165 -21.17 -8.13 22.75
N SER A 166 -22.41 -7.81 22.41
CA SER A 166 -23.50 -7.70 23.39
C SER A 166 -23.80 -9.07 24.03
N ILE A 167 -23.84 -10.12 23.22
CA ILE A 167 -24.09 -11.50 23.68
C ILE A 167 -22.95 -11.97 24.60
N LYS A 168 -21.68 -11.76 24.21
CA LYS A 168 -20.51 -12.07 25.05
C LYS A 168 -20.56 -11.39 26.40
N ARG A 169 -20.94 -10.10 26.45
CA ARG A 169 -21.07 -9.37 27.73
C ARG A 169 -22.12 -10.01 28.64
N ILE A 170 -23.26 -10.43 28.08
CA ILE A 170 -24.32 -11.10 28.86
C ILE A 170 -23.85 -12.48 29.33
N LEU A 171 -23.21 -13.27 28.47
CA LEU A 171 -22.67 -14.58 28.83
C LEU A 171 -21.67 -14.49 29.99
N LEU A 172 -20.79 -13.49 29.98
CA LEU A 172 -19.87 -13.24 31.09
C LEU A 172 -20.58 -12.83 32.38
N ALA A 173 -21.66 -12.05 32.28
CA ALA A 173 -22.45 -11.70 33.46
C ALA A 173 -23.09 -12.95 34.10
N LEU A 174 -23.50 -13.93 33.29
CA LEU A 174 -24.04 -15.20 33.76
C LEU A 174 -22.98 -16.13 34.39
N GLN A 175 -21.69 -15.84 34.29
CA GLN A 175 -20.60 -16.64 34.91
C GLN A 175 -20.24 -16.19 36.32
N ILE A 176 -20.74 -15.06 36.80
CA ILE A 176 -20.31 -14.42 38.07
C ILE A 176 -20.85 -15.13 39.33
N PHE A 177 -21.59 -16.22 39.18
CA PHE A 177 -22.34 -16.92 40.23
C PHE A 177 -21.75 -18.27 40.59
#